data_AF-A0AAU7JXP1-F1
#
_entry.id   AF-A0AAU7JXP1-F1
#
_cell.length_a   1.000
_cell.length_b   1.000
_cell.length_c   1.000
_cell.angle_alpha   90.00
_cell.angle_beta   90.00
_cell.angle_gamma   90.00
#
_symmetry.space_group_name_H-M   'P 1'
#
loop_
_entity.id
_entity.type
_entity.pdbx_description
1 polymer ?
#
loop_
_entity_poly.entity_id
_entity_poly.type
_entity_poly.pdbx_seq_one_letter_code
_entity_poly.pdbx_strand_id
1 'polypeptide(L)'
;MQIFGGQGERDQAEPVAPAEDPVERQYRYLLRTAPADALEAAHVEALAALPDEVRAAVLTTVQEALVAGQRLRPSDIRPLARLVTAGERRAPGAFLSACPPRARHELADAVVSSEAAFGLLGGYAAWDGSDPESADVGVANGGNHLAGGADPAALGKYLAQSHGQAASGGGAGF
;
A
#
# COMPACT_ATOMS: atom_id res chain seq x y z
N MET A 1 -46.50 -54.33 -0.32
CA MET A 1 -45.11 -54.11 -0.80
C MET A 1 -44.89 -52.62 -0.92
N GLN A 2 -44.16 -52.05 0.04
CA GLN A 2 -43.62 -50.69 -0.04
C GLN A 2 -42.44 -50.68 -1.03
N ILE A 3 -42.47 -49.76 -1.98
CA ILE A 3 -41.27 -49.31 -2.70
C ILE A 3 -41.00 -47.88 -2.24
N PHE A 4 -39.99 -47.78 -1.39
CA PHE A 4 -39.30 -46.54 -1.02
C PHE A 4 -38.44 -46.07 -2.20
N GLY A 5 -38.22 -44.75 -2.27
CA GLY A 5 -36.92 -44.21 -2.66
C GLY A 5 -36.87 -43.56 -4.04
N GLY A 6 -37.13 -42.25 -4.07
CA GLY A 6 -36.90 -41.42 -5.24
C GLY A 6 -37.14 -39.94 -5.02
N GLN A 7 -36.96 -39.45 -3.79
CA GLN A 7 -36.86 -38.02 -3.50
C GLN A 7 -35.52 -37.83 -2.80
N GLY A 8 -34.53 -37.30 -3.52
CA GLY A 8 -33.16 -37.28 -3.02
C GLY A 8 -32.21 -36.32 -3.72
N GLU A 9 -32.17 -36.22 -5.05
CA GLU A 9 -31.23 -35.29 -5.68
C GLU A 9 -31.88 -33.91 -5.87
N ARG A 10 -31.92 -33.16 -4.77
CA ARG A 10 -31.85 -31.70 -4.85
C ARG A 10 -30.48 -31.40 -5.45
N ASP A 11 -30.46 -31.17 -6.75
CA ASP A 11 -29.40 -30.47 -7.46
C ASP A 11 -29.33 -29.06 -6.88
N GLN A 12 -28.73 -28.96 -5.70
CA GLN A 12 -28.29 -27.72 -5.11
C GLN A 12 -27.08 -27.33 -5.95
N ALA A 13 -27.34 -26.64 -7.07
CA ALA A 13 -26.32 -25.86 -7.74
C ALA A 13 -25.69 -24.97 -6.67
N GLU A 14 -24.50 -25.35 -6.23
CA GLU A 14 -23.64 -24.55 -5.37
C GLU A 14 -23.56 -23.17 -6.04
N PRO A 15 -23.84 -22.07 -5.32
CA PRO A 15 -23.77 -20.74 -5.91
C PRO A 15 -22.33 -20.51 -6.33
N VAL A 16 -22.06 -20.70 -7.63
CA VAL A 16 -20.80 -20.31 -8.27
C VAL A 16 -20.61 -18.85 -7.90
N ALA A 17 -19.59 -18.58 -7.07
CA ALA A 17 -19.24 -17.22 -6.71
C ALA A 17 -19.15 -16.41 -8.02
N PRO A 18 -19.72 -15.18 -8.07
CA PRO A 18 -19.70 -14.40 -9.29
C PRO A 18 -18.25 -14.30 -9.78
N ALA A 19 -18.04 -14.61 -11.06
CA ALA A 19 -16.73 -14.53 -11.68
C ALA A 19 -16.14 -13.13 -11.47
N GLU A 20 -14.86 -13.07 -11.09
CA GLU A 20 -14.11 -11.81 -10.96
C GLU A 20 -14.23 -11.01 -12.27
N ASP A 21 -14.45 -9.70 -12.15
CA ASP A 21 -14.50 -8.82 -13.31
C ASP A 21 -13.17 -8.89 -14.09
N PRO A 22 -13.20 -9.10 -15.43
CA PRO A 22 -11.99 -9.36 -16.20
C PRO A 22 -11.04 -8.16 -16.22
N VAL A 23 -11.56 -6.93 -16.13
CA VAL A 23 -10.76 -5.71 -16.11
C VAL A 23 -10.09 -5.54 -14.76
N GLU A 24 -10.83 -5.76 -13.66
CA GLU A 24 -10.24 -5.77 -12.31
C GLU A 24 -9.15 -6.85 -12.18
N ARG A 25 -9.36 -8.03 -12.78
CA ARG A 25 -8.34 -9.10 -12.80
C ARG A 25 -7.08 -8.68 -13.57
N GLN A 26 -7.23 -8.02 -14.72
CA GLN A 26 -6.08 -7.50 -15.49
C GLN A 26 -5.33 -6.41 -14.72
N TYR A 27 -6.07 -5.50 -14.09
CA TYR A 27 -5.46 -4.47 -13.25
C TYR A 27 -4.69 -5.08 -12.08
N ARG A 28 -5.26 -6.09 -11.41
CA ARG A 28 -4.59 -6.84 -10.33
C ARG A 28 -3.31 -7.49 -10.83
N TYR A 29 -3.32 -8.09 -12.01
CA TYR A 29 -2.09 -8.60 -12.64
C TYR A 29 -1.03 -7.51 -12.80
N LEU A 30 -1.39 -6.34 -13.37
CA LEU A 30 -0.47 -5.22 -13.56
C LEU A 30 0.10 -4.72 -12.22
N LEU A 31 -0.72 -4.61 -11.17
CA LEU A 31 -0.27 -4.24 -9.83
C LEU A 31 0.81 -5.18 -9.28
N ARG A 32 0.80 -6.46 -9.69
CA ARG A 32 1.80 -7.46 -9.27
C ARG A 32 3.02 -7.46 -10.15
N THR A 33 2.85 -7.46 -11.47
CA THR A 33 3.91 -7.87 -12.41
C THR A 33 4.57 -6.71 -13.15
N ALA A 34 3.87 -5.58 -13.31
CA ALA A 34 4.43 -4.44 -14.04
C ALA A 34 5.66 -3.86 -13.30
N PRO A 35 6.62 -3.24 -14.01
CA PRO A 35 7.60 -2.36 -13.37
C PRO A 35 6.92 -1.19 -12.65
N ALA A 36 7.48 -0.75 -11.52
CA ALA A 36 6.84 0.28 -10.68
C ALA A 36 6.70 1.63 -11.39
N ASP A 37 7.71 2.01 -12.18
CA ASP A 37 7.73 3.23 -12.99
C ASP A 37 6.68 3.18 -14.12
N ALA A 38 6.58 2.05 -14.82
CA ALA A 38 5.57 1.85 -15.86
C ALA A 38 4.13 1.86 -15.28
N LEU A 39 3.94 1.24 -14.13
CA LEU A 39 2.66 1.26 -13.42
C LEU A 39 2.31 2.65 -12.90
N GLU A 40 3.26 3.41 -12.36
CA GLU A 40 3.03 4.83 -11.96
C GLU A 40 2.64 5.66 -13.19
N ALA A 41 3.29 5.47 -14.34
CA ALA A 41 2.94 6.15 -15.59
C ALA A 41 1.51 5.83 -16.04
N ALA A 42 1.11 4.55 -16.00
CA ALA A 42 -0.25 4.14 -16.36
C ALA A 42 -1.30 4.76 -15.42
N HIS A 43 -1.03 4.84 -14.12
CA HIS A 43 -1.92 5.55 -13.18
C HIS A 43 -2.00 7.05 -13.45
N VAL A 44 -0.89 7.69 -13.85
CA VAL A 44 -0.90 9.11 -14.23
C VAL A 44 -1.80 9.35 -15.44
N GLU A 45 -1.67 8.54 -16.48
CA GLU A 45 -2.52 8.60 -17.68
C GLU A 45 -3.99 8.35 -17.34
N ALA A 46 -4.27 7.30 -16.58
CA ALA A 46 -5.61 6.93 -16.16
C ALA A 46 -6.28 8.04 -15.34
N LEU A 47 -5.62 8.52 -14.28
CA LEU A 47 -6.16 9.58 -13.42
C LEU A 47 -6.39 10.89 -14.19
N ALA A 48 -5.51 11.23 -15.13
CA ALA A 48 -5.70 12.40 -15.99
C ALA A 48 -6.97 12.31 -16.86
N ALA A 49 -7.35 11.10 -17.28
CA ALA A 49 -8.54 10.86 -18.11
C ALA A 49 -9.84 10.73 -17.30
N LEU A 50 -9.76 10.42 -16.01
CA LEU A 50 -10.94 10.17 -15.17
C LEU A 50 -11.73 11.44 -14.79
N PRO A 51 -13.04 11.33 -14.52
CA PRO A 51 -13.82 12.40 -13.92
C PRO A 51 -13.33 12.82 -12.53
N ASP A 52 -13.57 14.08 -12.15
CA ASP A 52 -13.18 14.67 -10.87
C ASP A 52 -13.74 13.88 -9.67
N GLU A 53 -14.99 13.41 -9.77
CA GLU A 53 -15.64 12.62 -8.70
C GLU A 53 -14.93 11.29 -8.44
N VAL A 54 -14.40 10.66 -9.48
CA VAL A 54 -13.66 9.39 -9.36
C VAL A 54 -12.30 9.65 -8.74
N ARG A 55 -11.60 10.69 -9.19
CA ARG A 55 -10.33 11.11 -8.58
C ARG A 55 -10.51 11.47 -7.11
N ALA A 56 -11.63 12.08 -6.73
CA ALA A 56 -11.94 12.37 -5.34
C ALA A 56 -12.11 11.08 -4.52
N ALA A 57 -12.81 10.08 -5.04
CA ALA A 57 -12.95 8.77 -4.38
C ALA A 57 -11.61 8.05 -4.22
N VAL A 58 -10.76 8.08 -5.26
CA VAL A 58 -9.40 7.54 -5.19
C VAL A 58 -8.58 8.28 -4.13
N LEU A 59 -8.63 9.61 -4.09
CA LEU A 59 -7.94 10.41 -3.08
C LEU A 59 -8.38 10.04 -1.66
N THR A 60 -9.68 9.96 -1.40
CA THR A 60 -10.21 9.55 -0.09
C THR A 60 -9.67 8.17 0.29
N THR A 61 -9.71 7.22 -0.63
CA THR A 61 -9.15 5.87 -0.41
C THR A 61 -7.67 5.91 -0.07
N VAL A 62 -6.87 6.68 -0.83
CA VAL A 62 -5.42 6.84 -0.57
C VAL A 62 -5.17 7.47 0.81
N GLN A 63 -5.97 8.45 1.22
CA GLN A 63 -5.85 9.08 2.54
C GLN A 63 -6.26 8.15 3.68
N GLU A 64 -7.27 7.32 3.49
CA GLU A 64 -7.75 6.41 4.54
C GLU A 64 -6.89 5.14 4.65
N ALA A 65 -6.50 4.55 3.52
CA ALA A 65 -5.83 3.25 3.49
C ALA A 65 -4.30 3.34 3.43
N LEU A 66 -3.73 4.41 2.86
CA LEU A 66 -2.30 4.47 2.54
C LEU A 66 -1.53 5.61 3.23
N VAL A 67 -2.20 6.71 3.62
CA VAL A 67 -1.51 7.93 4.10
C VAL A 67 -2.24 8.64 5.25
N ALA A 68 -1.64 8.60 6.44
CA ALA A 68 -1.91 9.61 7.48
C ALA A 68 -0.98 10.82 7.29
N GLY A 69 -1.46 11.94 6.71
CA GLY A 69 -0.84 13.27 6.93
C GLY A 69 -0.48 14.16 5.73
N GLN A 70 -0.63 13.73 4.47
CA GLN A 70 -0.41 14.62 3.31
C GLN A 70 -1.69 15.37 2.91
N ARG A 71 -1.58 16.68 2.66
CA ARG A 71 -2.70 17.51 2.18
C ARG A 71 -2.73 17.52 0.66
N LEU A 72 -3.46 16.58 0.09
CA LEU A 72 -3.62 16.40 -1.36
C LEU A 72 -4.98 16.89 -1.85
N ARG A 73 -5.05 17.23 -3.14
CA ARG A 73 -6.25 17.53 -3.91
C ARG A 73 -6.49 16.46 -4.98
N PRO A 74 -7.73 16.27 -5.45
CA PRO A 74 -8.01 15.33 -6.54
C PRO A 74 -7.27 15.66 -7.84
N SER A 75 -6.84 16.91 -8.03
CA SER A 75 -6.04 17.36 -9.17
C SER A 75 -4.54 17.01 -9.07
N ASP A 76 -4.06 16.55 -7.92
CA ASP A 76 -2.65 16.21 -7.69
C ASP A 76 -2.34 14.81 -8.27
N ILE A 77 -2.51 14.67 -9.59
CA ILE A 77 -2.50 13.41 -10.34
C ILE A 77 -1.21 12.62 -10.11
N ARG A 78 -0.04 13.25 -10.25
CA ARG A 78 1.26 12.57 -10.07
C ARG A 78 1.48 12.08 -8.64
N PRO A 79 1.28 12.92 -7.60
CA PRO A 79 1.30 12.45 -6.21
C PRO A 79 0.32 11.29 -5.95
N LEU A 80 -0.90 11.36 -6.47
CA LEU A 80 -1.90 10.29 -6.32
C LEU A 80 -1.43 8.97 -6.96
N ALA A 81 -0.99 9.01 -8.21
CA ALA A 81 -0.48 7.84 -8.94
C ALA A 81 0.67 7.15 -8.19
N ARG A 82 1.63 7.94 -7.71
CA ARG A 82 2.75 7.45 -6.90
C ARG A 82 2.28 6.77 -5.62
N LEU A 83 1.31 7.36 -4.92
CA LEU A 83 0.83 6.81 -3.66
C LEU A 83 0.04 5.52 -3.84
N VAL A 84 -0.83 5.44 -4.86
CA VAL A 84 -1.53 4.19 -5.20
C VAL A 84 -0.51 3.09 -5.52
N THR A 85 0.46 3.40 -6.39
CA THR A 85 1.50 2.46 -6.79
C THR A 85 2.34 2.00 -5.58
N ALA A 86 2.88 2.93 -4.80
CA ALA A 86 3.72 2.61 -3.65
C ALA A 86 2.93 1.88 -2.54
N GLY A 87 1.66 2.22 -2.36
CA GLY A 87 0.75 1.56 -1.41
C GLY A 87 0.52 0.10 -1.77
N GLU A 88 0.15 -0.18 -3.02
CA GLU A 88 -0.06 -1.55 -3.52
C GLU A 88 1.23 -2.38 -3.54
N ARG A 89 2.39 -1.76 -3.68
CA ARG A 89 3.69 -2.45 -3.50
C ARG A 89 3.97 -2.84 -2.06
N ARG A 90 3.57 -2.00 -1.10
CA ARG A 90 3.79 -2.25 0.32
C ARG A 90 2.79 -3.24 0.90
N ALA A 91 1.53 -3.07 0.56
CA ALA A 91 0.41 -3.88 1.05
C ALA A 91 -0.46 -4.29 -0.14
N PRO A 92 -0.08 -5.37 -0.85
CA PRO A 92 -0.86 -5.97 -1.92
C PRO A 92 -2.37 -6.05 -1.63
N GLY A 93 -3.19 -5.38 -2.45
CA GLY A 93 -4.66 -5.41 -2.36
C GLY A 93 -5.28 -4.44 -1.36
N ALA A 94 -4.47 -3.71 -0.57
CA ALA A 94 -4.99 -2.76 0.42
C ALA A 94 -5.79 -1.62 -0.22
N PHE A 95 -5.33 -1.09 -1.36
CA PHE A 95 -6.07 -0.06 -2.07
C PHE A 95 -7.29 -0.66 -2.78
N LEU A 96 -7.15 -1.81 -3.43
CA LEU A 96 -8.28 -2.47 -4.12
C LEU A 96 -9.44 -2.80 -3.19
N SER A 97 -9.14 -3.27 -1.97
CA SER A 97 -10.17 -3.61 -0.97
C SER A 97 -10.85 -2.38 -0.37
N ALA A 98 -10.12 -1.29 -0.17
CA ALA A 98 -10.66 -0.04 0.38
C ALA A 98 -11.37 0.85 -0.66
N CYS A 99 -10.96 0.78 -1.93
CA CYS A 99 -11.50 1.63 -2.98
C CYS A 99 -12.96 1.27 -3.30
N PRO A 100 -13.89 2.25 -3.36
CA PRO A 100 -15.27 1.99 -3.74
C PRO A 100 -15.36 1.25 -5.08
N PRO A 101 -16.21 0.20 -5.23
CA PRO A 101 -16.20 -0.68 -6.40
C PRO A 101 -16.32 0.06 -7.74
N ARG A 102 -17.17 1.09 -7.80
CA ARG A 102 -17.31 1.91 -9.01
C ARG A 102 -16.02 2.65 -9.37
N ALA A 103 -15.41 3.33 -8.40
CA ALA A 103 -14.18 4.09 -8.62
C ALA A 103 -13.00 3.16 -8.95
N ARG A 104 -12.95 1.99 -8.32
CA ARG A 104 -11.98 0.95 -8.61
C ARG A 104 -12.10 0.42 -10.03
N HIS A 105 -13.31 0.09 -10.48
CA HIS A 105 -13.54 -0.41 -11.83
C HIS A 105 -13.21 0.65 -12.89
N GLU A 106 -13.64 1.89 -12.71
CA GLU A 106 -13.32 2.99 -13.64
C GLU A 106 -11.79 3.27 -13.70
N LEU A 107 -11.09 3.20 -12.56
CA LEU A 107 -9.64 3.30 -12.54
C LEU A 107 -8.95 2.09 -13.19
N ALA A 108 -9.43 0.88 -12.92
CA ALA A 108 -8.90 -0.35 -13.49
C ALA A 108 -9.00 -0.32 -15.03
N ASP A 109 -10.17 0.05 -15.57
CA ASP A 109 -10.40 0.18 -17.00
C ASP A 109 -9.47 1.21 -17.64
N ALA A 110 -9.33 2.38 -17.02
CA ALA A 110 -8.46 3.45 -17.50
C ALA A 110 -6.96 3.08 -17.44
N VAL A 111 -6.52 2.34 -16.41
CA VAL A 111 -5.13 1.84 -16.31
C VAL A 111 -4.86 0.75 -17.33
N VAL A 112 -5.76 -0.22 -17.47
CA VAL A 112 -5.61 -1.33 -18.43
C VAL A 112 -5.58 -0.82 -19.87
N SER A 113 -6.35 0.23 -20.17
CA SER A 113 -6.45 0.84 -21.50
C SER A 113 -5.38 1.90 -21.78
N SER A 114 -4.49 2.19 -20.83
CA SER A 114 -3.46 3.24 -20.96
C SER A 114 -2.34 2.83 -21.91
N GLU A 115 -1.69 3.80 -22.55
CA GLU A 115 -0.55 3.54 -23.45
C GLU A 115 0.63 2.95 -22.67
N ALA A 116 0.89 3.47 -21.47
CA ALA A 116 1.92 2.93 -20.58
C ALA A 116 1.68 1.47 -20.14
N ALA A 117 0.43 0.98 -20.17
CA ALA A 117 0.12 -0.42 -19.88
C ALA A 117 0.35 -1.36 -21.07
N PHE A 118 0.59 -0.82 -22.27
CA PHE A 118 0.78 -1.62 -23.47
C PHE A 118 1.97 -2.58 -23.33
N GLY A 119 1.74 -3.86 -23.64
CA GLY A 119 2.75 -4.91 -23.52
C GLY A 119 3.00 -5.42 -22.09
N LEU A 120 2.48 -4.75 -21.04
CA LEU A 120 2.67 -5.19 -19.66
C LEU A 120 1.81 -6.40 -19.28
N LEU A 121 0.75 -6.70 -20.05
CA LEU A 121 -0.07 -7.90 -19.89
C LEU A 121 0.58 -9.18 -20.46
N GLY A 122 1.83 -9.11 -20.90
CA GLY A 122 2.60 -10.28 -21.32
C GLY A 122 2.71 -11.29 -20.18
N GLY A 123 2.09 -12.47 -20.32
CA GLY A 123 2.03 -13.51 -19.28
C GLY A 123 0.70 -13.62 -18.54
N TYR A 124 -0.24 -12.68 -18.75
CA TYR A 124 -1.56 -12.69 -18.08
C TYR A 124 -2.34 -14.00 -18.30
N ALA A 125 -2.30 -14.55 -19.52
CA ALA A 125 -3.01 -15.80 -19.85
C ALA A 125 -2.51 -17.03 -19.07
N ALA A 126 -1.28 -17.00 -18.56
CA ALA A 126 -0.71 -18.07 -17.76
C ALA A 126 -0.80 -17.80 -16.24
N TRP A 127 -1.29 -16.63 -15.84
CA TRP A 127 -1.37 -16.25 -14.44
C TRP A 127 -2.57 -16.92 -13.75
N ASP A 128 -2.29 -17.64 -12.68
CA ASP A 128 -3.29 -18.37 -11.89
C ASP A 128 -4.25 -17.45 -11.12
N GLY A 129 -3.90 -16.17 -10.97
CA GLY A 129 -4.71 -15.19 -10.23
C GLY A 129 -4.45 -15.17 -8.73
N SER A 130 -3.38 -15.82 -8.26
CA SER A 130 -2.97 -15.79 -6.87
C SER A 130 -2.30 -14.45 -6.54
N ASP A 131 -2.66 -13.89 -5.37
CA ASP A 131 -1.92 -12.80 -4.75
C ASP A 131 -0.86 -13.38 -3.81
N PRO A 132 0.34 -12.77 -3.70
CA PRO A 132 1.29 -13.16 -2.67
C PRO A 132 0.65 -12.94 -1.30
N GLU A 133 0.86 -13.88 -0.36
CA GLU A 133 0.42 -13.68 1.04
C GLU A 133 0.93 -12.31 1.49
N SER A 134 0.01 -11.46 1.97
CA SER A 134 0.42 -10.21 2.62
C SER A 134 1.36 -10.62 3.73
N ALA A 135 2.61 -10.14 3.67
CA ALA A 135 3.52 -10.30 4.80
C ALA A 135 2.76 -9.74 5.99
N ASP A 136 2.34 -10.61 6.91
CA ASP A 136 1.68 -10.22 8.15
C ASP A 136 2.61 -9.17 8.76
N VAL A 137 2.21 -7.91 8.66
CA VAL A 137 2.97 -6.80 9.23
C VAL A 137 2.70 -6.98 10.70
N GLY A 138 3.49 -7.87 11.31
CA GLY A 138 3.30 -8.32 12.68
C GLY A 138 3.00 -7.10 13.49
N VAL A 139 1.81 -7.08 14.09
CA VAL A 139 1.27 -5.95 14.84
C VAL A 139 2.29 -5.63 15.93
N ALA A 140 3.22 -4.73 15.64
CA ALA A 140 4.14 -4.16 16.61
C ALA A 140 3.37 -3.09 17.37
N ASN A 141 2.37 -3.52 18.15
CA ASN A 141 1.97 -2.80 19.34
C ASN A 141 3.10 -2.94 20.36
N GLY A 142 4.07 -2.03 20.26
CA GLY A 142 5.22 -1.90 21.15
C GLY A 142 6.07 -0.75 20.61
N GLY A 143 5.83 0.48 21.02
CA GLY A 143 6.31 0.91 22.33
C GLY A 143 7.83 1.05 22.26
N ASN A 144 8.28 2.30 22.15
CA ASN A 144 9.65 2.72 22.44
C ASN A 144 10.72 2.37 21.39
N HIS A 145 10.65 2.97 20.19
CA HIS A 145 11.89 3.53 19.67
C HIS A 145 12.21 4.76 20.53
N LEU A 146 13.01 4.55 21.57
CA LEU A 146 13.96 5.56 21.99
C LEU A 146 14.67 5.98 20.70
N ALA A 147 14.23 7.12 20.20
CA ALA A 147 15.12 8.04 19.53
C ALA A 147 16.44 7.97 20.29
N GLY A 148 17.51 7.60 19.60
CA GLY A 148 18.84 8.09 19.92
C GLY A 148 18.74 9.61 19.84
N GLY A 149 18.19 10.21 20.90
CA GLY A 149 18.22 11.61 21.18
C GLY A 149 19.68 11.91 21.45
N ALA A 150 20.39 12.29 20.39
CA ALA A 150 21.33 13.38 20.52
C ALA A 150 20.52 14.54 21.13
N ASP A 151 20.55 14.61 22.45
CA ASP A 151 19.97 15.68 23.24
C ASP A 151 20.71 16.97 22.84
N PRO A 152 20.05 17.94 22.19
CA PRO A 152 20.70 19.21 21.86
C PRO A 152 21.05 20.03 23.11
N ALA A 153 20.72 19.55 24.32
CA ALA A 153 21.24 20.08 25.59
C ALA A 153 22.54 19.42 26.09
N ALA A 154 23.07 18.40 25.42
CA ALA A 154 24.33 17.74 25.79
C ALA A 154 25.60 18.36 25.18
N LEU A 155 25.46 19.26 24.19
CA LEU A 155 26.61 19.98 23.58
C LEU A 155 27.17 21.12 24.45
N GLY A 156 26.48 21.52 25.53
CA GLY A 156 26.95 22.56 26.46
C GLY A 156 27.78 22.05 27.65
N LYS A 157 27.91 20.74 27.84
CA LYS A 157 28.47 20.17 29.09
C LYS A 157 29.86 19.51 28.94
N TYR A 158 30.41 19.43 27.73
CA TYR A 158 31.76 18.87 27.50
C TYR A 158 32.89 19.92 27.40
N LEU A 159 32.57 21.22 27.32
CA LEU A 159 33.57 22.31 27.32
C LEU A 159 33.81 22.93 28.72
N ALA A 160 33.12 22.44 29.75
CA ALA A 160 33.27 22.91 31.14
C ALA A 160 33.98 21.90 32.06
N GLN A 161 34.29 20.70 31.58
CA GLN A 161 34.95 19.63 32.36
C GLN A 161 36.42 19.43 31.94
N SER A 162 37.17 20.52 31.71
CA SER A 162 38.63 20.45 31.48
C SER A 162 39.43 21.47 32.30
N HIS A 163 38.79 22.21 33.21
CA HIS A 163 39.49 23.01 34.22
C HIS A 163 38.91 22.72 35.60
N GLY A 164 39.56 21.82 36.34
CA GLY A 164 39.23 21.63 37.76
C GLY A 164 39.52 20.25 38.31
N GLN A 165 40.79 19.82 38.30
CA GLN A 165 41.23 18.85 39.30
C GLN A 165 42.42 19.39 40.09
N ALA A 166 42.03 20.04 41.19
CA ALA A 166 42.62 19.99 42.53
C ALA A 166 44.14 20.09 42.67
N ALA A 167 44.59 21.30 43.03
CA ALA A 167 45.59 21.46 44.07
C ALA A 167 44.99 21.06 45.44
N SER A 168 45.70 20.20 46.18
CA SER A 168 45.80 20.09 47.66
C SER A 168 46.26 18.66 47.98
N GLY A 169 47.22 18.39 48.85
CA GLY A 169 48.05 19.21 49.70
C GLY A 169 48.81 18.27 50.66
N GLY A 170 49.97 18.73 51.16
CA GLY A 170 50.70 18.14 52.29
C GLY A 170 51.64 16.97 51.93
N GLY A 171 52.88 16.91 52.38
CA GLY A 171 53.62 17.76 53.32
C GLY A 171 54.86 17.00 53.82
N ALA A 172 55.88 17.79 54.19
CA ALA A 172 56.94 17.54 55.17
C ALA A 172 57.90 16.34 55.03
N GLY A 173 59.20 16.64 55.17
CA GLY A 173 60.15 15.70 55.77
C GLY A 173 61.63 15.90 55.39
N PHE A 174 62.33 16.67 56.23
CA PHE A 174 63.78 16.69 56.52
C PHE A 174 64.79 17.10 55.43
#